data_AF-A0A932W368-F1
#
_entry.id   AF-A0A932W368-F1
#
_cell.length_a   1.000
_cell.length_b   1.000
_cell.length_c   1.000
_cell.angle_alpha   90.00
_cell.angle_beta   90.00
_cell.angle_gamma   90.00
#
_symmetry.space_group_name_H-M   'P 1'
#
loop_
_entity.id
_entity.type
_entity.pdbx_description
1 polymer ?
#
loop_
_entity_poly.entity_id
_entity_poly.type
_entity_poly.pdbx_seq_one_letter_code
_entity_poly.pdbx_strand_id
1 'polypeptide(L)'
;MAFVRRRGNAWYLVHNVRRRGKVKQLHLARLGERPRITDEVVRQVSRTYPMLDVDWSQLREMVESREELYQPQSEFVQKLVRSLRTVNLDLADLYPTLLQWGETPEAARDLITQLRLLRSTVDVKLSQFEQTARPEGAAARSFR
;
A
#
# COMPACT_ATOMS: atom_id res chain seq x y z
N MET A 1 5.86 22.92 8.14
CA MET A 1 6.18 21.86 7.15
C MET A 1 5.60 20.54 7.62
N ALA A 2 4.89 19.83 6.74
CA ALA A 2 4.31 18.52 6.99
C ALA A 2 5.29 17.40 6.59
N PHE A 3 5.29 16.29 7.33
CA PHE A 3 6.12 15.11 7.04
C PHE A 3 5.57 13.86 7.74
N VAL A 4 6.03 12.68 7.30
CA VAL A 4 5.63 11.38 7.85
C VAL A 4 6.73 10.83 8.76
N ARG A 5 6.37 10.50 10.00
CA ARG A 5 7.27 9.94 11.01
C ARG A 5 6.79 8.60 11.56
N ARG A 6 7.73 7.74 11.96
CA ARG A 6 7.42 6.48 12.66
C ARG A 6 7.38 6.72 14.16
N ARG A 7 6.42 6.12 14.84
CA ARG A 7 6.39 6.02 16.32
C ARG A 7 5.86 4.64 16.69
N GLY A 8 6.74 3.80 17.24
CA GLY A 8 6.43 2.39 17.47
C GLY A 8 6.19 1.63 16.15
N ASN A 9 5.10 0.86 16.11
CA ASN A 9 4.68 0.11 14.93
C ASN A 9 3.81 0.92 13.95
N ALA A 10 3.58 2.21 14.19
CA ALA A 10 2.70 3.02 13.35
C ALA A 10 3.39 4.28 12.82
N TRP A 11 2.93 4.71 11.65
CA TRP A 11 3.30 5.95 11.00
C TRP A 11 2.26 7.03 11.29
N TYR A 12 2.75 8.26 11.38
CA TYR A 12 1.96 9.43 11.67
C TYR A 12 2.33 10.54 10.70
N LEU A 13 1.30 11.20 10.15
CA LEU A 13 1.46 12.47 9.45
C LEU A 13 1.48 13.58 10.50
N VAL A 14 2.52 14.40 10.48
CA VAL A 14 2.71 15.50 11.43
C VAL A 14 3.08 16.78 10.69
N HIS A 15 2.82 17.93 11.32
CA HIS A 15 3.23 19.23 10.84
C HIS A 15 3.92 20.05 11.93
N ASN A 16 5.10 20.60 11.63
CA ASN A 16 5.80 21.51 12.53
C ASN A 16 5.15 22.90 12.48
N VAL A 17 4.58 23.34 13.60
CA VAL A 17 4.03 24.69 13.79
C VAL A 17 4.93 25.48 14.75
N ARG A 18 5.06 26.79 14.54
CA ARG A 18 5.73 27.69 15.50
C ARG A 18 4.68 28.34 16.40
N ARG A 19 4.84 28.23 17.71
CA ARG A 19 4.05 28.96 18.72
C ARG A 19 4.98 29.59 19.74
N ARG A 20 4.92 30.92 19.89
CA ARG A 20 5.70 31.70 20.87
C ARG A 20 7.20 31.37 20.85
N GLY A 21 7.79 31.39 19.66
CA GLY A 21 9.22 31.10 19.45
C GLY A 21 9.63 29.62 19.53
N LYS A 22 8.75 28.70 19.97
CA LYS A 22 9.03 27.26 20.05
C LYS A 22 8.40 26.50 18.89
N VAL A 23 9.11 25.49 18.36
CA VAL A 23 8.56 24.55 17.39
C VAL A 23 7.76 23.48 18.14
N LYS A 24 6.51 23.26 17.74
CA LYS A 24 5.65 22.19 18.22
C LYS A 24 5.23 21.31 17.06
N GLN A 25 5.07 20.01 17.32
CA GLN A 25 4.55 19.06 16.34
C GLN A 25 3.04 18.91 16.52
N LEU A 26 2.30 19.24 15.47
CA LEU A 26 0.88 18.95 15.34
C LEU A 26 0.70 17.57 14.71
N HIS A 27 -0.10 16.72 15.32
CA HIS A 27 -0.46 15.42 14.74
C HIS A 27 -1.64 15.60 13.81
N LEU A 28 -1.47 15.27 12.54
CA LEU A 28 -2.51 15.44 11.52
C LEU A 28 -3.33 14.15 11.35
N ALA A 29 -2.65 13.01 11.23
CA ALA A 29 -3.29 11.71 11.06
C ALA A 29 -2.40 10.55 11.52
N ARG A 30 -3.02 9.43 11.92
CA ARG A 30 -2.34 8.14 12.06
C ARG A 30 -2.50 7.38 10.75
N LEU A 31 -1.39 6.98 10.14
CA LEU A 31 -1.35 6.30 8.84
C LEU A 31 -1.29 4.76 8.98
N GLY A 32 -1.10 4.24 10.20
CA GLY A 32 -1.02 2.80 10.46
C GLY A 32 0.38 2.23 10.23
N GLU A 33 0.49 0.90 10.12
CA GLU A 33 1.78 0.20 10.00
C GLU A 33 2.52 0.51 8.70
N ARG A 34 1.78 0.77 7.63
CA ARG A 34 2.31 1.23 6.35
C ARG A 34 1.80 2.64 6.08
N PRO A 35 2.69 3.62 5.91
CA PRO A 35 2.24 4.97 5.60
C PRO A 35 1.61 4.95 4.20
N ARG A 36 0.35 5.40 4.09
CA ARG A 36 -0.33 5.66 2.82
C ARG A 36 -1.10 6.96 2.95
N ILE A 37 -0.95 7.83 1.96
CA ILE A 37 -1.68 9.11 1.89
C ILE A 37 -2.83 8.94 0.91
N THR A 38 -3.90 8.31 1.40
CA THR A 38 -5.13 8.11 0.64
C THR A 38 -5.92 9.41 0.52
N ASP A 39 -6.85 9.48 -0.44
CA ASP A 39 -7.75 10.64 -0.57
C ASP A 39 -8.59 10.87 0.67
N GLU A 40 -8.88 9.81 1.43
CA GLU A 40 -9.56 9.92 2.73
C GLU A 40 -8.71 10.66 3.76
N VAL A 41 -7.42 10.32 3.87
CA VAL A 41 -6.49 11.04 4.76
C VAL A 41 -6.39 12.51 4.35
N VAL A 42 -6.28 12.79 3.04
CA VAL A 42 -6.22 14.16 2.52
C VAL A 42 -7.49 14.93 2.89
N ARG A 43 -8.68 14.38 2.60
CA ARG A 43 -9.95 15.04 2.95
C ARG A 43 -10.09 15.26 4.45
N GLN A 44 -9.78 14.25 5.26
CA GLN A 44 -9.87 14.34 6.72
C GLN A 44 -8.98 15.46 7.26
N VAL A 45 -7.71 15.51 6.82
CA VAL A 45 -6.76 16.51 7.30
C VAL A 45 -7.13 17.90 6.81
N SER A 46 -7.50 18.06 5.53
CA SER A 46 -7.89 19.36 4.97
C SER A 46 -9.18 19.91 5.62
N ARG A 47 -10.11 19.05 6.04
CA ARG A 47 -11.29 19.47 6.81
C ARG A 47 -10.97 19.87 8.24
N THR A 48 -10.07 19.12 8.89
CA THR A 48 -9.71 19.35 10.30
C THR A 48 -8.78 20.55 10.46
N TYR A 49 -7.91 20.79 9.48
CA TYR A 49 -6.89 21.84 9.49
C TYR A 49 -6.95 22.68 8.19
N PRO A 50 -8.03 23.43 7.95
CA PRO A 50 -8.26 24.10 6.66
C PRO A 50 -7.25 25.22 6.35
N MET A 51 -6.57 25.76 7.37
CA MET A 51 -5.55 26.79 7.21
C MET A 51 -4.15 26.22 6.96
N LEU A 52 -4.01 24.90 6.96
CA LEU A 52 -2.72 24.25 6.81
C LEU A 52 -2.44 24.01 5.33
N ASP A 53 -1.44 24.69 4.81
CA ASP A 53 -0.95 24.41 3.47
C ASP A 53 -0.04 23.17 3.51
N VAL A 54 -0.45 22.12 2.78
CA VAL A 54 0.22 20.82 2.74
C VAL A 54 0.42 20.44 1.29
N ASP A 55 1.69 20.26 0.91
CA ASP A 55 2.04 19.66 -0.37
C ASP A 55 1.80 18.15 -0.32
N TRP A 56 0.58 17.76 -0.72
CA TRP A 56 0.15 16.37 -0.76
C TRP A 56 0.88 15.54 -1.80
N SER A 57 1.29 16.16 -2.90
CA SER A 57 2.01 15.51 -3.99
C SER A 57 3.40 15.09 -3.54
N GLN A 58 4.15 16.03 -2.94
CA GLN A 58 5.47 15.75 -2.39
C GLN A 58 5.43 14.69 -1.28
N LEU A 59 4.43 14.79 -0.39
CA LEU A 59 4.29 13.81 0.69
C LEU A 59 3.98 12.40 0.17
N ARG A 60 3.19 12.26 -0.90
CA ARG A 60 2.91 10.98 -1.54
C ARG A 60 4.19 10.38 -2.13
N GLU A 61 4.94 11.17 -2.87
CA GLU A 61 6.22 10.75 -3.46
C GLU A 61 7.23 10.30 -2.38
N MET A 62 7.38 11.08 -1.30
CA MET A 62 8.24 10.73 -0.16
C MET A 62 7.83 9.46 0.60
N VAL A 63 6.55 9.08 0.54
CA VAL A 63 6.05 7.86 1.16
C VAL A 63 6.26 6.66 0.24
N GLU A 64 6.10 6.87 -1.06
CA GLU A 64 6.23 5.82 -2.09
C GLU A 64 7.69 5.44 -2.36
N SER A 65 8.61 6.41 -2.34
CA SER A 65 10.06 6.21 -2.58
C SER A 65 10.81 5.49 -1.44
N ARG A 66 10.11 5.05 -0.39
CA ARG A 66 10.75 4.39 0.77
C ARG A 66 11.07 2.92 0.49
N GLU A 67 12.24 2.70 -0.08
CA GLU A 67 12.77 1.38 -0.45
C GLU A 67 12.82 0.37 0.71
N GLU A 68 13.12 0.82 1.94
CA GLU A 68 13.18 -0.02 3.14
C GLU A 68 11.87 -0.81 3.40
N LEU A 69 10.72 -0.28 2.96
CA LEU A 69 9.44 -0.95 3.12
C LEU A 69 9.30 -2.18 2.21
N TYR A 70 10.06 -2.25 1.13
CA TYR A 70 9.88 -3.24 0.06
C TYR A 70 11.04 -4.22 -0.05
N GLN A 71 12.04 -4.14 0.83
CA GLN A 71 13.10 -5.15 0.89
C GLN A 71 12.53 -6.53 1.23
N PRO A 72 13.06 -7.64 0.67
CA PRO A 72 12.53 -8.98 0.94
C PRO A 72 12.47 -9.36 2.42
N GLN A 73 13.42 -8.85 3.22
CA GLN A 73 13.48 -9.08 4.66
C GLN A 73 12.61 -8.12 5.46
N SER A 74 11.96 -7.13 4.82
CA SER A 74 11.11 -6.19 5.52
C SER A 74 9.93 -6.91 6.16
N GLU A 75 9.52 -6.45 7.34
CA GLU A 75 8.34 -6.95 8.05
C GLU A 75 7.10 -6.96 7.14
N PHE A 76 7.00 -5.96 6.27
CA PHE A 76 5.93 -5.83 5.30
C PHE A 76 5.92 -6.99 4.29
N VAL A 77 7.04 -7.28 3.63
CA VAL A 77 7.11 -8.37 2.64
C VAL A 77 6.87 -9.71 3.32
N GLN A 78 7.41 -9.93 4.51
CA GLN A 78 7.17 -11.17 5.26
C GLN A 78 5.70 -11.33 5.68
N LYS A 79 5.02 -10.24 6.07
CA LYS A 79 3.57 -10.25 6.36
C LYS A 79 2.77 -10.54 5.09
N LEU A 80 3.13 -9.91 3.96
CA LEU A 80 2.48 -10.16 2.68
C LEU A 80 2.61 -11.63 2.25
N VAL A 81 3.79 -12.23 2.32
CA VAL A 81 4.01 -13.65 2.00
C VAL A 81 3.15 -14.55 2.86
N ARG A 82 3.04 -14.28 4.17
CA ARG A 82 2.16 -15.03 5.07
C ARG A 82 0.69 -14.87 4.68
N SER A 83 0.22 -13.66 4.43
CA SER A 83 -1.15 -13.41 3.98
C SER A 83 -1.47 -14.09 2.65
N LEU A 84 -0.55 -14.08 1.68
CA LEU A 84 -0.71 -14.80 0.41
C LEU A 84 -0.84 -16.31 0.64
N ARG A 85 -0.03 -16.88 1.54
CA ARG A 85 -0.15 -18.30 1.90
C ARG A 85 -1.53 -18.61 2.52
N THR A 86 -2.00 -17.78 3.45
CA THR A 86 -3.32 -17.95 4.06
C THR A 86 -4.42 -17.89 3.01
N VAL A 87 -4.43 -16.85 2.16
CA VAL A 87 -5.43 -16.73 1.09
C VAL A 87 -5.39 -17.94 0.15
N ASN A 88 -4.20 -18.43 -0.23
CA ASN A 88 -4.11 -19.62 -1.08
C ASN A 88 -4.70 -20.88 -0.42
N LEU A 89 -4.52 -21.06 0.89
CA LEU A 89 -5.13 -22.17 1.63
C LEU A 89 -6.65 -22.00 1.71
N ASP A 90 -7.13 -20.81 2.09
CA ASP A 90 -8.57 -20.52 2.20
C ASP A 90 -9.28 -20.70 0.85
N LEU A 91 -8.63 -20.34 -0.26
CA LEU A 91 -9.15 -20.56 -1.61
C LEU A 91 -9.13 -22.02 -2.05
N ALA A 92 -8.15 -22.82 -1.58
CA ALA A 92 -8.12 -24.25 -1.85
C ALA A 92 -9.26 -24.99 -1.13
N ASP A 93 -9.64 -24.51 0.05
CA ASP A 93 -10.74 -25.05 0.85
C ASP A 93 -12.12 -24.50 0.44
N LEU A 94 -12.17 -23.55 -0.50
CA LEU A 94 -13.39 -22.93 -0.98
C LEU A 94 -14.09 -23.83 -2.00
N TYR A 95 -15.19 -24.46 -1.59
CA TYR A 95 -16.01 -25.31 -2.45
C TYR A 95 -17.05 -24.48 -3.23
N PRO A 96 -16.94 -24.34 -4.57
CA PRO A 96 -17.82 -23.49 -5.36
C PRO A 96 -19.30 -23.92 -5.29
N THR A 97 -19.55 -25.22 -5.11
CA THR A 97 -20.91 -25.78 -5.01
C THR A 97 -21.60 -25.34 -3.72
N LEU A 98 -20.87 -25.16 -2.62
CA LEU A 98 -21.44 -24.68 -1.36
C LEU A 98 -21.77 -23.18 -1.40
N LEU A 99 -21.05 -22.40 -2.22
CA LEU A 99 -21.34 -20.98 -2.45
C LEU A 99 -22.63 -20.74 -3.25
N GLN A 100 -23.09 -21.73 -4.02
CA GLN A 100 -24.39 -21.65 -4.72
C GLN A 100 -25.58 -21.95 -3.81
N TRP A 101 -25.34 -22.53 -2.63
CA TRP A 101 -26.38 -22.92 -1.66
C TRP A 101 -26.50 -21.96 -0.47
N GLY A 102 -25.56 -21.01 -0.33
CA GLY A 102 -25.59 -19.97 0.69
C GLY A 102 -26.30 -18.70 0.19
N GLU A 103 -27.21 -18.17 1.01
CA GLU A 103 -28.03 -17.00 0.69
C GLU A 103 -27.20 -15.73 0.36
N THR A 104 -27.81 -14.88 -0.47
CA THR A 104 -27.32 -13.62 -1.08
C THR A 104 -26.44 -13.78 -2.33
N PRO A 105 -27.05 -13.77 -3.54
CA PRO A 105 -26.33 -13.71 -4.82
C PRO A 105 -25.32 -12.55 -4.93
N GLU A 106 -25.48 -11.51 -4.13
CA GLU A 106 -24.61 -10.33 -4.06
C GLU A 106 -23.25 -10.66 -3.45
N ALA A 107 -23.20 -11.39 -2.33
CA ALA A 107 -21.93 -11.78 -1.69
C ALA A 107 -21.09 -12.70 -2.60
N ALA A 108 -21.73 -13.60 -3.34
CA ALA A 108 -21.06 -14.45 -4.32
C ALA A 108 -20.50 -13.63 -5.50
N ARG A 109 -21.25 -12.64 -6.00
CA ARG A 109 -20.78 -11.72 -7.05
C ARG A 109 -19.61 -10.86 -6.60
N ASP A 110 -19.67 -10.34 -5.38
CA ASP A 110 -18.60 -9.56 -4.77
C ASP A 110 -17.33 -10.40 -4.63
N LEU A 111 -17.45 -11.62 -4.10
CA LEU A 111 -16.34 -12.55 -4.00
C LEU A 111 -15.70 -12.82 -5.37
N ILE A 112 -16.50 -13.16 -6.39
CA ILE A 112 -15.99 -13.39 -7.76
C ILE A 112 -15.27 -12.14 -8.30
N THR A 113 -15.81 -10.95 -8.04
CA THR A 113 -15.21 -9.68 -8.45
C THR A 113 -13.87 -9.45 -7.77
N GLN A 114 -13.78 -9.69 -6.46
CA GLN A 114 -12.53 -9.58 -5.70
C GLN A 114 -11.48 -10.60 -6.19
N LEU A 115 -11.89 -11.85 -6.49
CA LEU A 115 -10.99 -12.86 -7.04
C LEU A 115 -10.45 -12.48 -8.41
N ARG A 116 -11.28 -11.91 -9.30
CA ARG A 116 -10.84 -11.40 -10.61
C ARG A 116 -9.85 -10.25 -10.46
N LEU A 117 -10.13 -9.32 -9.55
CA LEU A 117 -9.24 -8.19 -9.27
C LEU A 117 -7.90 -8.67 -8.70
N LEU A 118 -7.93 -9.64 -7.78
CA LEU A 118 -6.73 -10.26 -7.22
C LEU A 118 -5.89 -10.92 -8.33
N ARG A 119 -6.51 -11.73 -9.19
CA ARG A 119 -5.82 -12.36 -10.33
C ARG A 119 -5.12 -11.33 -11.20
N SER A 120 -5.85 -10.31 -11.65
CA SER A 120 -5.28 -9.25 -12.50
C SER A 120 -4.13 -8.51 -11.82
N THR A 121 -4.25 -8.23 -10.52
CA THR A 121 -3.18 -7.57 -9.76
C THR A 121 -1.93 -8.45 -9.67
N VAL A 122 -2.11 -9.75 -9.42
CA VAL A 122 -1.01 -10.73 -9.35
C VAL A 122 -0.34 -10.88 -10.71
N ASP A 123 -1.09 -11.03 -11.79
CA ASP A 123 -0.56 -11.17 -13.16
C ASP A 123 0.33 -9.98 -13.55
N VAL A 124 -0.13 -8.75 -13.26
CA VAL A 124 0.65 -7.53 -13.49
C VAL A 124 1.93 -7.53 -12.65
N LYS A 125 1.87 -7.95 -11.38
CA LYS A 125 3.05 -7.98 -10.51
C LYS A 125 4.06 -9.04 -10.93
N LEU A 126 3.62 -10.23 -11.29
CA LEU A 126 4.50 -11.28 -11.83
C LEU A 126 5.18 -10.79 -13.12
N SER A 127 4.42 -10.18 -14.03
CA SER A 127 4.97 -9.58 -15.25
C SER A 127 6.05 -8.53 -14.96
N GLN A 128 5.82 -7.65 -13.97
CA GLN A 128 6.81 -6.65 -13.54
C GLN A 128 8.09 -7.31 -12.99
N PHE A 129 7.97 -8.38 -12.20
CA PHE A 129 9.13 -9.11 -11.68
C PHE A 129 9.88 -9.87 -12.78
N GLU A 130 9.19 -10.48 -13.73
CA GLU A 130 9.82 -11.17 -14.86
C GLU A 130 10.57 -10.19 -15.79
N GLN A 131 10.00 -9.01 -16.02
CA GLN A 131 10.64 -7.95 -16.81
C GLN A 131 11.88 -7.39 -16.11
N THR A 132 11.83 -7.20 -14.80
CA THR A 132 12.99 -6.73 -14.01
C THR A 132 14.06 -7.81 -13.81
N ALA A 133 13.68 -9.09 -13.86
CA ALA A 133 14.62 -10.22 -13.81
C ALA A 133 15.33 -10.51 -15.14
N ARG A 134 14.88 -9.94 -16.27
CA ARG A 134 15.62 -9.94 -17.54
C ARG A 134 16.55 -8.72 -17.57
N PRO A 135 17.88 -8.88 -17.38
CA PRO A 135 18.78 -7.75 -17.54
C PRO A 135 18.81 -7.33 -19.02
N GLU A 136 18.98 -6.04 -19.27
CA GLU A 136 19.25 -5.40 -20.57
C GLU A 136 20.57 -5.88 -21.26
N GLY A 137 20.97 -7.14 -21.09
CA GLY A 137 22.25 -7.70 -21.53
C GLY A 137 22.19 -8.64 -22.74
N ALA A 138 21.02 -8.90 -23.33
CA ALA A 138 20.88 -9.84 -24.45
C ALA A 138 20.91 -9.19 -25.85
N ALA A 139 21.10 -7.86 -25.95
CA ALA A 139 21.04 -7.12 -27.22
C ALA A 139 22.38 -6.51 -27.68
N ALA A 140 23.52 -6.98 -27.17
CA ALA A 140 24.83 -6.40 -27.52
C ALA A 140 25.93 -7.43 -27.79
N ARG A 141 25.66 -8.51 -28.54
CA ARG A 141 26.71 -9.36 -29.14
C ARG A 141 26.29 -9.95 -30.48
N SER A 142 26.18 -9.10 -31.50
CA SER A 142 26.35 -9.52 -32.89
C SER A 142 26.92 -8.34 -33.68
N PHE A 143 28.23 -8.17 -33.60
CA PHE A 143 29.05 -7.53 -34.63
C PHE A 143 30.46 -8.09 -34.50
N ARG A 144 30.73 -9.14 -35.26
CA ARG A 144 32.01 -9.38 -35.93
C ARG A 144 31.84 -10.44 -36.99
#